data_AF-A0A6M0C4H8-F1
#
_entry.id   AF-A0A6M0C4H8-F1
#
_cell.length_a   1.000
_cell.length_b   1.000
_cell.length_c   1.000
_cell.angle_alpha   90.00
_cell.angle_beta   90.00
_cell.angle_gamma   90.00
#
_symmetry.space_group_name_H-M   'P 1'
#
loop_
_entity.id
_entity.type
_entity.pdbx_description
1 polymer ?
#
loop_
_entity_poly.entity_id
_entity_poly.type
_entity_poly.pdbx_seq_one_letter_code
_entity_poly.pdbx_strand_id
1 'polypeptide(L)'
;YSNGCFRLPNGSERAPDASWVSRAKWDALTPEEQDTFPPLCPDFVVELMSPRDSLEKTRVKMREYMENGAQLGWLINRKKRQVEIYRPSKNVEILENPQTVSGENILPGFVLDLAPIW
;
A
#
# COMPACT_ATOMS: atom_id res chain seq x y z
N TYR A 1 -8.66 -18.55 5.59
CA TYR A 1 -7.53 -17.60 5.61
C TYR A 1 -7.80 -16.56 4.56
N SER A 2 -8.36 -15.42 4.94
CA SER A 2 -8.47 -14.25 4.06
C SER A 2 -7.19 -13.44 4.27
N ASN A 3 -6.38 -13.27 3.22
CA ASN A 3 -5.14 -12.49 3.25
C ASN A 3 -5.38 -11.01 2.90
N GLY A 4 -6.61 -10.49 3.09
CA GLY A 4 -6.94 -9.11 2.72
C GLY A 4 -6.74 -8.81 1.22
N CYS A 5 -7.11 -9.76 0.35
CA CYS A 5 -6.96 -9.60 -1.11
C CYS A 5 -8.03 -8.67 -1.67
N PHE A 6 -7.64 -7.83 -2.63
CA PHE A 6 -8.49 -6.91 -3.37
C PHE A 6 -8.46 -7.23 -4.85
N ARG A 7 -9.59 -7.06 -5.54
CA ARG A 7 -9.65 -7.07 -7.00
C ARG A 7 -9.60 -5.63 -7.50
N LEU A 8 -8.47 -5.25 -8.09
CA LEU A 8 -8.24 -3.90 -8.59
C LEU A 8 -9.09 -3.61 -9.86
N PRO A 9 -9.35 -2.34 -10.20
CA PRO A 9 -10.07 -1.95 -11.41
C PRO A 9 -9.54 -2.56 -12.73
N ASN A 10 -8.24 -2.81 -12.83
CA ASN A 10 -7.63 -3.48 -13.99
C ASN A 10 -7.86 -5.01 -14.02
N GLY A 11 -8.62 -5.57 -13.07
CA GLY A 11 -8.92 -6.99 -12.94
C GLY A 11 -7.84 -7.80 -12.21
N SER A 12 -6.72 -7.20 -11.83
CA SER A 12 -5.68 -7.89 -11.06
C SER A 12 -6.12 -8.13 -9.61
N GLU A 13 -5.65 -9.24 -9.03
CA GLU A 13 -5.85 -9.54 -7.61
C GLU A 13 -4.55 -9.25 -6.84
N ARG A 14 -4.66 -8.49 -5.76
CA ARG A 14 -3.53 -8.03 -4.97
C ARG A 14 -3.82 -8.12 -3.48
N ALA A 15 -2.85 -8.63 -2.73
CA ALA A 15 -2.89 -8.74 -1.29
C ALA A 15 -1.66 -8.01 -0.72
N PRO A 16 -1.78 -6.70 -0.39
CA PRO A 16 -0.70 -5.96 0.23
C PRO A 16 -0.44 -6.44 1.66
N ASP A 17 0.76 -6.23 2.20
CA ASP A 17 1.10 -6.61 3.58
C ASP A 17 0.25 -5.85 4.61
N ALA A 18 -0.09 -4.60 4.30
CA ALA A 18 -1.12 -3.84 5.00
C ALA A 18 -1.81 -2.87 4.04
N SER A 19 -3.06 -2.54 4.33
CA SER A 19 -3.80 -1.55 3.56
C SER A 19 -4.82 -0.82 4.42
N TRP A 20 -5.28 0.31 3.91
CA TRP A 20 -6.41 1.04 4.47
C TRP A 20 -7.35 1.49 3.36
N VAL A 21 -8.64 1.36 3.64
CA VAL A 21 -9.74 1.77 2.77
C VAL A 21 -10.56 2.78 3.56
N SER A 22 -10.84 3.92 2.94
CA SER A 22 -11.72 4.92 3.50
C SER A 22 -13.13 4.35 3.72
N ARG A 23 -13.79 4.83 4.78
CA ARG A 23 -15.17 4.42 5.10
C ARG A 23 -16.11 4.61 3.91
N ALA A 24 -15.97 5.72 3.19
CA ALA A 24 -16.78 6.02 2.01
C ALA A 24 -16.62 4.99 0.88
N LYS A 25 -15.38 4.52 0.60
CA LYS A 25 -15.17 3.45 -0.40
C LYS A 25 -15.72 2.12 0.08
N TRP A 26 -15.55 1.80 1.36
CA TRP A 26 -16.02 0.54 1.93
C TRP A 26 -17.56 0.45 1.94
N ASP A 27 -18.23 1.51 2.39
CA ASP A 27 -19.69 1.53 2.53
C ASP A 27 -20.41 1.63 1.18
N ALA A 28 -19.69 1.96 0.10
CA ALA A 28 -20.20 1.92 -1.28
C ALA A 28 -20.29 0.50 -1.85
N LEU A 29 -19.62 -0.48 -1.23
CA LEU A 29 -19.68 -1.89 -1.63
C LEU A 29 -20.97 -2.55 -1.13
N THR A 30 -21.49 -3.51 -1.90
CA THR A 30 -22.56 -4.38 -1.40
C THR A 30 -22.03 -5.32 -0.32
N PRO A 31 -22.89 -5.87 0.56
CA PRO A 31 -22.48 -6.88 1.53
C PRO A 31 -21.76 -8.07 0.89
N GLU A 32 -22.20 -8.53 -0.28
CA GLU A 32 -21.57 -9.64 -1.02
C GLU A 32 -20.18 -9.28 -1.53
N GLU A 33 -19.96 -8.03 -1.95
CA GLU A 33 -18.64 -7.53 -2.35
C GLU A 33 -17.69 -7.43 -1.14
N GLN A 34 -18.20 -7.09 0.03
CA GLN A 34 -17.43 -7.05 1.28
C GLN A 34 -17.02 -8.45 1.78
N ASP A 35 -17.85 -9.47 1.52
CA ASP A 35 -17.61 -10.88 1.89
C ASP A 35 -16.71 -11.65 0.90
N THR A 36 -16.29 -11.03 -0.20
CA THR A 36 -15.41 -11.62 -1.23
C THR A 36 -14.06 -10.88 -1.31
N PHE A 37 -13.36 -10.92 -2.46
CA PHE A 37 -12.24 -10.03 -2.71
C PHE A 37 -12.81 -8.69 -3.17
N PRO A 38 -12.77 -7.64 -2.32
CA PRO A 38 -13.50 -6.43 -2.60
C PRO A 38 -13.04 -5.81 -3.93
N PRO A 39 -13.95 -5.47 -4.85
CA PRO A 39 -13.62 -4.95 -6.18
C PRO A 39 -13.21 -3.47 -6.14
N LEU A 40 -12.20 -3.15 -5.34
CA LEU A 40 -11.67 -1.81 -5.17
C LEU A 40 -10.14 -1.80 -5.05
N CYS A 41 -9.55 -0.62 -5.24
CA CYS A 41 -8.16 -0.35 -4.85
C CYS A 41 -8.15 0.37 -3.50
N PRO A 42 -7.36 -0.10 -2.51
CA PRO A 42 -7.20 0.60 -1.24
C PRO A 42 -6.67 2.02 -1.41
N ASP A 43 -7.05 2.92 -0.51
CA ASP A 43 -6.55 4.31 -0.52
C ASP A 43 -5.08 4.38 -0.11
N PHE A 44 -4.66 3.50 0.81
CA PHE A 44 -3.29 3.37 1.27
C PHE A 44 -2.85 1.90 1.25
N VAL A 45 -1.65 1.65 0.75
CA VAL A 45 -1.04 0.31 0.68
C VAL A 45 0.38 0.31 1.23
N VAL A 46 0.77 -0.79 1.87
CA VAL A 46 2.13 -1.05 2.34
C VAL A 46 2.59 -2.39 1.79
N GLU A 47 3.77 -2.41 1.19
CA GLU A 47 4.49 -3.61 0.79
C GLU A 47 5.83 -3.66 1.54
N LEU A 48 6.07 -4.77 2.21
CA LEU A 48 7.30 -5.07 2.90
C LEU A 48 8.16 -5.95 2.00
N MET A 49 9.36 -5.48 1.63
CA MET A 49 10.23 -6.30 0.80
C MET A 49 10.64 -7.58 1.52
N SER A 50 10.27 -8.73 0.96
CA SER A 50 10.76 -10.01 1.43
C SER A 50 12.24 -10.19 1.04
N PRO A 51 13.02 -10.99 1.79
CA PRO A 51 14.41 -11.28 1.43
C PRO A 51 14.60 -11.90 0.04
N ARG A 52 13.56 -12.52 -0.52
CA ARG A 52 13.56 -13.22 -1.82
C ARG A 52 12.93 -12.38 -2.94
N ASP A 53 12.31 -11.25 -2.61
CA ASP A 53 11.64 -10.42 -3.60
C ASP A 53 12.64 -9.67 -4.46
N SER A 54 12.28 -9.49 -5.72
CA SER A 54 12.96 -8.56 -6.61
C SER A 54 12.39 -7.17 -6.37
N LEU A 55 13.26 -6.20 -6.07
CA LEU A 55 12.90 -4.79 -5.92
C LEU A 55 12.08 -4.30 -7.12
N GLU A 56 12.53 -4.62 -8.34
CA GLU A 56 11.85 -4.21 -9.56
C GLU A 56 10.44 -4.80 -9.68
N LYS A 57 10.24 -6.06 -9.28
CA LYS A 57 8.90 -6.67 -9.26
C LYS A 57 7.99 -5.97 -8.26
N THR A 58 8.49 -5.62 -7.06
CA THR A 58 7.68 -4.91 -6.07
C THR A 58 7.39 -3.48 -6.52
N ARG A 59 8.34 -2.78 -7.15
CA ARG A 59 8.09 -1.46 -7.74
C ARG A 59 7.05 -1.49 -8.87
N VAL A 60 6.99 -2.56 -9.67
CA VAL A 60 5.92 -2.77 -10.66
C VAL A 60 4.55 -2.85 -9.95
N LYS A 61 4.45 -3.62 -8.86
CA LYS A 61 3.21 -3.68 -8.06
C LYS A 61 2.83 -2.31 -7.48
N MET A 62 3.81 -1.57 -6.94
CA MET A 62 3.55 -0.22 -6.39
C MET A 62 2.99 0.74 -7.45
N ARG A 63 3.54 0.71 -8.67
CA ARG A 63 3.00 1.51 -9.79
C ARG A 63 1.58 1.07 -10.17
N GLU A 64 1.33 -0.23 -10.21
CA GLU A 64 0.00 -0.76 -10.50
C GLU A 64 -1.03 -0.30 -9.46
N TYR A 65 -0.71 -0.29 -8.16
CA TYR A 65 -1.62 0.27 -7.16
C TYR A 65 -1.93 1.74 -7.43
N MET A 66 -0.93 2.56 -7.78
CA MET A 66 -1.14 3.98 -8.11
C MET A 66 -2.03 4.16 -9.34
N GLU A 67 -1.81 3.36 -10.39
CA GLU A 67 -2.61 3.37 -11.62
C GLU A 67 -4.08 2.94 -11.37
N ASN A 68 -4.30 2.15 -10.33
CA ASN A 68 -5.61 1.63 -9.94
C ASN A 68 -6.33 2.47 -8.86
N GLY A 69 -5.75 3.60 -8.46
CA GLY A 69 -6.42 4.60 -7.63
C GLY A 69 -5.97 4.66 -6.16
N ALA A 70 -4.90 3.97 -5.78
CA ALA A 70 -4.27 4.21 -4.49
C ALA A 70 -3.72 5.63 -4.40
N GLN A 71 -3.87 6.26 -3.23
CA GLN A 71 -3.50 7.66 -3.00
C GLN A 71 -2.16 7.80 -2.26
N LEU A 72 -1.75 6.75 -1.53
CA LEU A 72 -0.45 6.65 -0.88
C LEU A 72 0.02 5.20 -0.91
N GLY A 73 1.31 4.99 -1.18
CA GLY A 73 1.92 3.66 -1.12
C GLY A 73 3.29 3.71 -0.45
N TRP A 74 3.56 2.80 0.47
CA TRP A 74 4.89 2.62 1.06
C TRP A 74 5.49 1.29 0.63
N LEU A 75 6.69 1.34 0.07
CA LEU A 75 7.53 0.16 -0.11
C LEU A 75 8.67 0.22 0.90
N ILE A 76 8.65 -0.69 1.87
CA ILE A 76 9.62 -0.72 2.98
C ILE A 76 10.67 -1.77 2.67
N ASN A 77 11.91 -1.32 2.45
CA ASN A 77 13.07 -2.19 2.27
C ASN A 77 13.87 -2.28 3.57
N ARG A 78 13.59 -3.30 4.38
CA ARG A 78 14.26 -3.53 5.68
C ARG A 78 15.78 -3.74 5.55
N LYS A 79 16.23 -4.45 4.50
CA LYS A 79 17.65 -4.73 4.28
C LYS A 79 18.46 -3.46 4.04
N LYS A 80 17.88 -2.50 3.31
CA LYS A 80 18.51 -1.19 3.05
C LYS A 80 18.08 -0.12 4.06
N ARG A 81 17.15 -0.44 4.97
CA ARG A 81 16.46 0.53 5.84
C ARG A 81 15.94 1.74 5.05
N GLN A 82 15.24 1.46 3.95
CA GLN A 82 14.78 2.49 3.03
C GLN A 82 13.26 2.41 2.91
N VAL A 83 12.60 3.56 2.78
CA VAL A 83 11.18 3.63 2.44
C VAL A 83 11.01 4.41 1.15
N GLU A 84 10.38 3.80 0.16
CA GLU A 84 9.92 4.49 -1.04
C GLU A 84 8.45 4.90 -0.86
N ILE A 85 8.14 6.17 -1.10
CA ILE A 85 6.80 6.74 -0.96
C ILE A 85 6.24 7.07 -2.35
N TYR A 86 5.11 6.44 -2.67
CA TYR A 86 4.39 6.56 -3.92
C TYR A 86 3.14 7.43 -3.72
N ARG A 87 2.93 8.38 -4.64
CA ARG A 87 1.78 9.28 -4.66
C ARG A 87 1.34 9.51 -6.10
N PRO A 88 0.04 9.73 -6.37
CA PRO A 88 -0.45 10.06 -7.70
C PRO A 88 0.29 11.26 -8.32
N SER A 89 0.69 11.12 -9.58
CA SER A 89 1.31 12.18 -10.39
C SER A 89 2.57 12.83 -9.78
N LYS A 90 3.25 12.15 -8.86
CA LYS A 90 4.51 12.60 -8.26
C LYS A 90 5.60 11.57 -8.50
N ASN A 91 6.85 12.04 -8.52
CA ASN A 91 8.01 11.15 -8.48
C ASN A 91 8.05 10.40 -7.15
N VAL A 92 8.58 9.18 -7.19
CA VAL A 92 8.82 8.38 -6.00
C VAL A 92 9.80 9.11 -5.09
N GLU A 93 9.41 9.35 -3.85
CA GLU A 93 10.28 9.89 -2.82
C GLU A 93 10.96 8.74 -2.09
N ILE A 94 12.25 8.88 -1.81
CA ILE A 94 13.04 7.85 -1.15
C ILE A 94 13.59 8.42 0.15
N LEU A 95 13.23 7.78 1.26
CA LEU A 95 13.76 8.07 2.58
C LEU A 95 14.80 7.04 2.97
N GLU A 96 16.02 7.50 3.28
CA GLU A 96 17.13 6.67 3.75
C GLU A 96 17.16 6.63 5.28
N ASN A 97 17.09 5.42 5.84
CA ASN A 97 17.07 5.14 7.28
C ASN A 97 16.13 6.06 8.11
N PRO A 98 14.87 6.28 7.68
CA PRO A 98 13.95 7.12 8.43
C PRO A 98 13.63 6.48 9.79
N GLN A 99 13.45 7.32 10.82
CA GLN A 99 12.91 6.84 12.11
C GLN A 99 11.39 6.68 12.05
N THR A 100 10.72 7.56 11.31
CA THR A 100 9.27 7.59 11.20
C THR A 100 8.81 7.93 9.79
N VAL A 101 7.62 7.49 9.40
CA VAL A 101 6.97 7.89 8.14
C VAL A 101 5.52 8.30 8.41
N SER A 102 5.11 9.45 7.86
CA SER A 102 3.77 10.02 8.05
C SER A 102 2.80 9.51 6.99
N GLY A 103 1.57 9.18 7.42
CA GLY A 103 0.44 8.85 6.55
C GLY A 103 -0.17 10.04 5.81
N GLU A 104 0.40 11.23 5.98
CA GLU A 104 0.04 12.47 5.29
C GLU A 104 -1.44 12.83 5.42
N ASN A 105 -2.03 13.40 4.37
CA ASN A 105 -3.44 13.71 4.29
C ASN A 105 -4.32 12.48 4.03
N ILE A 106 -3.74 11.32 3.69
CA ILE A 106 -4.49 10.08 3.46
C ILE A 106 -4.87 9.42 4.78
N LEU A 107 -3.94 9.44 5.75
CA LEU A 107 -4.17 9.03 7.13
C LEU A 107 -3.76 10.17 8.09
N PRO A 108 -4.60 11.20 8.26
CA PRO A 108 -4.26 12.36 9.07
C PRO A 108 -3.86 11.98 10.50
N GLY A 109 -2.67 12.42 10.91
CA GLY A 109 -2.13 12.16 12.25
C GLY A 109 -1.52 10.77 12.44
N PHE A 110 -1.60 9.88 11.44
CA PHE A 110 -0.90 8.60 11.50
C PHE A 110 0.59 8.78 11.21
N VAL A 111 1.42 8.25 12.10
CA VAL A 111 2.87 8.19 11.93
C VAL A 111 3.32 6.79 12.32
N LEU A 112 4.01 6.11 11.41
CA LEU A 112 4.60 4.80 11.68
C LEU A 112 6.01 4.99 12.23
N ASP A 113 6.25 4.49 13.44
CA ASP A 113 7.60 4.29 13.97
C ASP A 113 8.22 3.05 13.32
N LEU A 114 9.38 3.22 12.70
CA LEU A 114 10.08 2.18 11.97
C LEU A 114 11.16 1.47 12.81
N ALA A 115 11.47 1.97 14.01
CA ALA A 115 12.39 1.30 14.94
C ALA A 115 12.08 -0.20 15.16
N PRO A 116 10.81 -0.64 15.34
CA PRO A 116 10.50 -2.08 15.50
C PRO A 116 10.52 -2.88 14.18
N ILE A 117 10.58 -2.21 13.03
CA ILE A 117 10.53 -2.83 11.69
C ILE A 117 11.93 -3.11 11.14
N TRP A 118 12.93 -2.32 11.53
CA TRP A 118 14.34 -2.53 11.20
C TRP A 118 14.89 -3.83 11.77
#